data_AF-A0A8B5X7H8-F1
#
_entry.id   AF-A0A8B5X7H8-F1
#
_cell.length_a   1.000
_cell.length_b   1.000
_cell.length_c   1.000
_cell.angle_alpha   90.00
_cell.angle_beta   90.00
_cell.angle_gamma   90.00
#
_symmetry.space_group_name_H-M   'P 1'
#
loop_
_entity.id
_entity.type
_entity.pdbx_description
1 polymer ?
#
loop_
_entity_poly.entity_id
_entity_poly.type
_entity_poly.pdbx_seq_one_letter_code
_entity_poly.pdbx_strand_id
1 'polypeptide(L)' 'ISREGLYRALSPEGNPEFTTVMKVIHALGVRLHADPVR' A
#
# COMPACT_ATOMS: atom_id res chain seq x y z
N ILE A 1 1.30 -2.67 12.34
CA ILE A 1 0.89 -3.83 11.50
C ILE A 1 1.96 -4.90 11.68
N SER A 2 1.60 -6.16 11.92
CA SER A 2 2.60 -7.23 11.91
C SER A 2 3.05 -7.49 10.46
N ARG A 3 4.23 -8.08 10.28
CA ARG A 3 4.72 -8.49 8.94
C ARG A 3 3.71 -9.41 8.24
N GLU A 4 3.15 -10.38 8.96
CA GLU A 4 2.09 -11.27 8.44
C GLU A 4 0.82 -10.53 8.06
N GLY A 5 0.37 -9.57 8.88
CA GLY A 5 -0.79 -8.75 8.56
C GLY A 5 -0.58 -7.93 7.29
N LEU A 6 0.63 -7.41 7.09
CA LEU A 6 1.01 -6.71 5.87
C LEU A 6 1.05 -7.64 4.65
N TYR A 7 1.65 -8.83 4.77
CA TYR A 7 1.71 -9.79 3.66
C TYR A 7 0.34 -10.31 3.26
N ARG A 8 -0.56 -10.54 4.22
CA ARG A 8 -1.96 -10.91 3.93
C ARG A 8 -2.71 -9.77 3.23
N ALA A 9 -2.52 -8.53 3.69
CA ALA A 9 -3.20 -7.38 3.08
C ALA A 9 -2.72 -7.10 1.65
N LEU A 10 -1.46 -7.43 1.32
CA LEU A 10 -0.86 -7.21 0.00
C LEU A 10 -0.82 -8.47 -0.88
N SER A 11 -1.50 -9.56 -0.50
CA SER A 11 -1.58 -10.76 -1.34
C SER A 11 -2.51 -10.55 -2.55
N PRO A 12 -2.50 -11.45 -3.56
CA PRO A 12 -3.37 -11.32 -4.72
C PRO A 12 -4.88 -11.27 -4.38
N GLU A 13 -5.28 -11.96 -3.33
CA GLU A 13 -6.66 -11.98 -2.79
C GLU A 13 -6.87 -10.97 -1.65
N GLY A 14 -5.83 -10.21 -1.30
CA GLY A 14 -5.86 -9.23 -0.23
C GLY A 14 -6.71 -8.01 -0.59
N ASN A 15 -7.27 -7.35 0.41
CA ASN A 15 -7.98 -6.08 0.27
C ASN A 15 -7.39 -5.06 1.25
N PRO A 16 -6.24 -4.46 0.92
CA PRO A 16 -5.61 -3.49 1.81
C PRO A 16 -6.43 -2.21 1.81
N GLU A 17 -6.70 -1.68 3.01
CA GLU A 17 -7.18 -0.30 3.10
C GLU A 17 -6.16 0.65 2.46
N PHE A 18 -6.65 1.72 1.84
CA PHE A 18 -5.79 2.76 1.26
C PHE A 18 -4.77 3.31 2.27
N THR A 19 -5.17 3.42 3.55
CA THR A 19 -4.29 3.82 4.66
C THR A 19 -3.09 2.88 4.85
N THR A 20 -3.27 1.58 4.58
CA THR A 20 -2.20 0.57 4.65
C THR A 20 -1.21 0.77 3.50
N VAL A 21 -1.73 0.99 2.28
CA VAL A 21 -0.91 1.29 1.11
C VAL A 21 -0.06 2.54 1.33
N MET A 22 -0.66 3.62 1.85
CA MET A 22 0.06 4.86 2.14
C MET A 22 1.17 4.69 3.19
N LYS A 23 0.97 3.85 4.22
CA LYS A 23 2.02 3.54 5.20
C LYS A 23 3.21 2.82 4.57
N VAL A 24 2.96 1.92 3.62
CA VAL A 24 4.02 1.23 2.87
C VAL A 24 4.80 2.20 2.00
N ILE A 25 4.10 3.07 1.26
CA ILE A 25 4.70 4.12 0.42
C ILE A 25 5.66 4.99 1.24
N HIS A 26 5.23 5.47 2.41
CA HIS A 26 6.09 6.25 3.30
C HIS A 26 7.28 5.45 3.84
N ALA A 27 7.08 4.19 4.23
CA ALA A 27 8.15 3.34 4.74
C ALA A 27 9.24 3.04 3.68
N LEU A 28 8.86 3.02 2.41
CA LEU A 28 9.78 2.84 1.28
C LEU A 28 10.46 4.16 0.83
N GLY A 29 10.10 5.30 1.44
CA GLY A 29 10.65 6.60 1.07
C GLY A 29 10.20 7.11 -0.31
N VAL A 30 9.07 6.60 -0.83
CA VAL A 30 8.51 7.02 -2.12
C VAL A 30 7.29 7.92 -1.93
N ARG A 31 6.90 8.66 -2.98
CA ARG A 31 5.74 9.57 -2.97
C ARG A 31 4.75 9.15 -4.04
N LEU A 32 3.47 9.08 -3.67
CA LEU A 32 2.38 8.87 -4.61
C LEU A 32 2.08 10.19 -5.35
N HIS A 33 2.07 10.14 -6.68
CA HIS A 33 1.61 11.21 -7.56
C HIS A 33 0.49 10.69 -8.45
N ALA A 34 -0.54 11.49 -8.68
CA ALA A 34 -1.62 11.18 -9.61
C ALA A 34 -1.50 12.09 -10.82
N ASP A 35 -1.53 11.50 -12.01
CA ASP A 35 -1.50 12.19 -13.29
C ASP A 35 -2.81 11.96 -14.05
N PRO A 36 -3.24 12.91 -14.90
CA PRO A 36 -4.42 12.72 -15.74
C PRO A 36 -4.27 11.50 -16.64
N VAL A 37 -5.26 10.61 -16.62
CA VAL A 37 -5.45 9.58 -17.64
C VAL A 37 -5.96 10.31 -18.88
N ARG A 38 -5.09 10.55 -19.87
CA ARG A 38 -5.54 11.15 -21.14
C ARG A 38 -6.41 10.18 -21.93
#